data_AF-A0A847XHI9-F1
#
_entry.id   AF-A0A847XHI9-F1
#
_cell.length_a   1.000
_cell.length_b   1.000
_cell.length_c   1.000
_cell.angle_alpha   90.00
_cell.angle_beta   90.00
_cell.angle_gamma   90.00
#
_symmetry.space_group_name_H-M   'P 1'
#
loop_
_entity.id
_entity.type
_entity.pdbx_description
1 polymer ?
#
loop_
_entity_poly.entity_id
_entity_poly.type
_entity_poly.pdbx_seq_one_letter_code
_entity_poly.pdbx_strand_id
1 'polypeptide(L)'
;MELNKKILKIGLLLIILSLIFTMGFALAYRLENPVFLKMYVEQYISSNDMNIVDGFELKYITNVSDNRKVIDIHFEEEPNIKVDVSYWPIGGGGFSFFNDNNYDEQRGDRYGRYAVHTIYLDMNLHDIDKEFYEIELNNVKVSFDDGSTLDTDLGRVIIYKDKNEYKDIEHLSSSGSSDGTSASYQRTKRDIKLLNINSPLLKELKEYFDISIGDIDYRDISGIEYEKDKSLNIYTKFEPPNDIVGKYTFYNIKPKLYYEDEEGNTSYIRIHNINYKSHNFDLKGIFKYLKARGEI
;
A
#
# COMPACT_ATOMS: atom_id res chain seq x y z
N MET A 1 14.44 62.96 -10.27
CA MET A 1 15.16 61.94 -11.05
C MET A 1 15.93 60.94 -10.17
N GLU A 2 16.57 61.37 -9.08
CA GLU A 2 17.30 60.46 -8.17
C GLU A 2 16.42 59.45 -7.43
N LEU A 3 15.24 59.86 -6.99
CA LEU A 3 14.28 58.98 -6.32
C LEU A 3 13.92 57.78 -7.21
N ASN A 4 13.62 58.02 -8.50
CA ASN A 4 13.31 56.97 -9.46
C ASN A 4 14.51 56.03 -9.69
N LYS A 5 15.73 56.56 -9.74
CA LYS A 5 16.96 55.74 -9.82
C LYS A 5 17.17 54.90 -8.56
N LYS A 6 16.87 55.43 -7.37
CA LYS A 6 16.96 54.72 -6.09
C LYS A 6 15.93 53.60 -5.99
N ILE A 7 14.68 53.88 -6.38
CA ILE A 7 13.60 52.88 -6.44
C ILE A 7 13.97 51.77 -7.42
N LEU A 8 14.47 52.09 -8.61
CA LEU A 8 14.90 51.09 -9.60
C LEU A 8 16.03 50.21 -9.08
N LYS A 9 17.04 50.78 -8.41
CA LYS A 9 18.15 50.02 -7.81
C LYS A 9 17.67 49.06 -6.73
N ILE A 10 16.77 49.52 -5.84
CA ILE A 10 16.19 48.68 -4.79
C ILE A 10 15.33 47.58 -5.40
N GLY A 11 14.51 47.90 -6.40
CA GLY A 11 13.68 46.93 -7.12
C GLY A 11 14.53 45.83 -7.78
N LEU A 12 15.59 46.21 -8.50
CA LEU A 12 16.53 45.25 -9.10
C LEU A 12 17.21 44.38 -8.04
N LEU A 13 17.64 44.97 -6.91
CA LEU A 13 18.24 44.22 -5.82
C LEU A 13 17.27 43.18 -5.25
N LEU A 14 16.00 43.55 -5.03
CA LEU A 14 14.97 42.63 -4.53
C LEU A 14 14.67 41.51 -5.53
N ILE A 15 14.63 41.82 -6.83
CA ILE A 15 14.46 40.80 -7.89
C ILE A 15 15.62 39.81 -7.86
N ILE A 16 16.87 40.29 -7.78
CA ILE A 16 18.07 39.43 -7.73
C ILE A 16 18.05 38.57 -6.46
N LEU A 17 17.76 39.16 -5.30
CA LEU A 17 17.67 38.42 -4.04
C LEU A 17 16.57 37.35 -4.07
N SER A 18 15.40 37.68 -4.65
CA SER A 18 14.31 36.72 -4.84
C SER A 18 14.70 35.59 -5.80
N LEU A 19 15.43 35.90 -6.87
CA LEU A 19 15.92 34.89 -7.81
C LEU A 19 16.94 33.96 -7.15
N ILE A 20 17.89 34.51 -6.37
CA ILE A 20 18.87 33.71 -5.62
C ILE A 20 18.17 32.81 -4.62
N PHE A 21 17.18 33.35 -3.88
CA PHE A 21 16.43 32.58 -2.90
C PHE A 21 15.61 31.45 -3.56
N THR A 22 14.90 31.75 -4.65
CA THR A 22 14.09 30.75 -5.36
C THR A 22 14.95 29.68 -6.01
N MET A 23 16.08 30.05 -6.63
CA MET A 23 17.03 29.08 -7.18
C MET A 23 17.69 28.24 -6.09
N GLY A 24 18.10 28.86 -4.97
CA GLY A 24 18.68 28.16 -3.83
C GLY A 24 17.70 27.17 -3.21
N PHE A 25 16.44 27.58 -3.01
CA PHE A 25 15.36 26.70 -2.57
C PHE A 25 15.11 25.57 -3.57
N ALA A 26 15.10 25.88 -4.87
CA ALA A 26 14.94 24.89 -5.92
C ALA A 26 16.07 23.84 -5.87
N LEU A 27 17.32 24.24 -5.69
CA LEU A 27 18.44 23.30 -5.61
C LEU A 27 18.44 22.49 -4.31
N ALA A 28 18.19 23.14 -3.16
CA ALA A 28 18.26 22.50 -1.84
C ALA A 28 17.20 21.40 -1.63
N TYR A 29 15.99 21.59 -2.17
CA TYR A 29 14.88 20.65 -1.98
C TYR A 29 14.57 19.86 -3.26
N ARG A 30 15.58 19.62 -4.10
CA ARG A 30 15.44 18.77 -5.28
C ARG A 30 15.69 17.33 -4.86
N LEU A 31 14.84 16.41 -5.32
CA LEU A 31 15.11 14.98 -5.14
C LEU A 31 16.26 14.54 -6.04
N GLU A 32 17.22 13.81 -5.49
CA GLU A 32 18.26 13.16 -6.29
C GLU A 32 17.68 11.95 -7.05
N ASN A 33 16.89 11.14 -6.37
CA ASN A 33 16.25 9.94 -6.90
C ASN A 33 14.73 9.94 -6.67
N PRO A 34 13.95 9.17 -7.47
CA PRO A 34 12.55 8.92 -7.19
C PRO A 34 12.38 8.26 -5.82
N VAL A 35 11.35 8.65 -5.08
CA VAL A 35 11.08 8.13 -3.73
C VAL A 35 9.81 7.30 -3.75
N PHE A 36 9.95 5.98 -3.59
CA PHE A 36 8.81 5.06 -3.52
C PHE A 36 8.10 5.17 -2.16
N LEU A 37 6.77 5.16 -2.20
CA LEU A 37 5.96 5.10 -0.99
C LEU A 37 6.09 3.72 -0.35
N LYS A 38 6.16 3.70 0.97
CA LYS A 38 6.20 2.46 1.75
C LYS A 38 4.84 1.76 1.69
N MET A 39 4.87 0.46 1.89
CA MET A 39 3.68 -0.36 2.03
C MET A 39 3.85 -1.50 3.02
N TYR A 40 2.74 -1.88 3.63
CA TYR A 40 2.59 -3.05 4.48
C TYR A 40 1.37 -3.81 3.97
N VAL A 41 1.61 -4.81 3.11
CA VAL A 41 0.56 -5.43 2.29
C VAL A 41 0.65 -6.95 2.38
N GLU A 42 -0.50 -7.60 2.56
CA GLU A 42 -0.66 -9.04 2.37
C GLU A 42 -1.49 -9.27 1.09
N GLN A 43 -0.87 -9.79 0.03
CA GLN A 43 -1.48 -9.99 -1.27
C GLN A 43 -1.75 -11.48 -1.52
N TYR A 44 -2.99 -11.80 -1.86
CA TYR A 44 -3.40 -13.15 -2.21
C TYR A 44 -3.09 -13.43 -3.67
N ILE A 45 -2.59 -14.63 -3.95
CA ILE A 45 -2.54 -15.22 -5.29
C ILE A 45 -3.58 -16.33 -5.36
N SER A 46 -4.44 -16.25 -6.38
CA SER A 46 -5.35 -17.35 -6.68
C SER A 46 -4.57 -18.61 -7.00
N SER A 47 -4.93 -19.74 -6.37
CA SER A 47 -4.34 -21.05 -6.62
C SER A 47 -4.63 -21.64 -8.02
N ASN A 48 -5.24 -20.85 -8.92
CA ASN A 48 -5.36 -21.23 -10.33
C ASN A 48 -3.94 -21.29 -10.95
N ASP A 49 -3.74 -22.17 -11.93
CA ASP A 49 -2.43 -22.55 -12.52
C ASP A 49 -1.53 -21.40 -13.00
N MET A 50 -2.03 -20.16 -13.05
CA MET A 50 -1.28 -19.02 -13.55
C MET A 50 -0.27 -18.46 -12.52
N ASN A 51 -0.48 -18.58 -11.20
CA ASN A 51 0.40 -17.98 -10.18
C ASN A 51 0.75 -16.50 -10.47
N ILE A 52 -0.25 -15.69 -10.80
CA ILE A 52 -0.09 -14.28 -11.16
C ILE A 52 -0.69 -13.39 -10.06
N VAL A 53 0.02 -12.33 -9.69
CA VAL A 53 -0.55 -11.15 -9.06
C VAL A 53 -0.74 -10.11 -10.16
N ASP A 54 -1.97 -9.65 -10.37
CA ASP A 54 -2.32 -8.65 -11.38
C ASP A 54 -2.61 -7.31 -10.71
N GLY A 55 -2.15 -6.22 -11.31
CA GLY A 55 -2.52 -4.86 -10.93
C GLY A 55 -2.01 -4.41 -9.56
N PHE A 56 -0.87 -4.95 -9.09
CA PHE A 56 -0.28 -4.54 -7.82
C PHE A 56 0.20 -3.08 -7.91
N GLU A 57 -0.44 -2.18 -7.17
CA GLU A 57 -0.21 -0.75 -7.31
C GLU A 57 1.00 -0.25 -6.50
N LEU A 58 1.92 0.43 -7.17
CA LEU A 58 3.01 1.19 -6.56
C LEU A 58 2.89 2.68 -6.85
N LYS A 59 3.22 3.50 -5.86
CA LYS A 59 3.35 4.96 -6.03
C LYS A 59 4.76 5.43 -5.70
N TYR A 60 5.24 6.41 -6.45
CA TYR A 60 6.52 7.07 -6.20
C TYR A 60 6.46 8.55 -6.50
N ILE A 61 7.35 9.30 -5.87
CA ILE A 61 7.44 10.75 -5.96
C ILE A 61 8.71 11.13 -6.72
N THR A 62 8.59 12.01 -7.70
CA THR A 62 9.71 12.55 -8.48
C THR A 62 9.72 14.08 -8.42
N ASN A 63 10.81 14.69 -8.92
CA ASN A 63 10.71 16.08 -9.35
C ASN A 63 9.87 16.15 -10.63
N VAL A 64 9.10 17.22 -10.85
CA VAL A 64 8.33 17.41 -12.10
C VAL A 64 9.18 17.45 -13.38
N SER A 65 10.48 17.69 -13.24
CA SER A 65 11.46 17.69 -14.33
C SER A 65 12.08 16.32 -14.60
N ASP A 66 11.79 15.33 -13.75
CA ASP A 66 12.25 13.95 -13.94
C ASP A 66 11.36 13.27 -14.98
N ASN A 67 11.98 12.82 -16.07
CA ASN A 67 11.29 12.16 -17.18
C ASN A 67 11.60 10.66 -17.25
N ARG A 68 12.38 10.13 -16.30
CA ARG A 68 12.72 8.70 -16.23
C ARG A 68 11.46 7.89 -15.99
N LYS A 69 11.33 6.77 -16.71
CA LYS A 69 10.20 5.84 -16.56
C LYS A 69 10.68 4.54 -15.98
N VAL A 70 9.91 4.00 -15.05
CA VAL A 70 10.12 2.65 -14.54
C VAL A 70 9.77 1.67 -15.64
N ILE A 71 10.74 0.84 -16.03
CA ILE A 71 10.56 -0.18 -17.07
C ILE A 71 10.64 -1.60 -16.52
N ASP A 72 11.24 -1.78 -15.34
CA ASP A 72 11.41 -3.08 -14.70
C ASP A 72 11.59 -2.92 -13.19
N ILE A 73 11.16 -3.93 -12.43
CA ILE A 73 11.32 -4.01 -10.98
C ILE A 73 11.73 -5.44 -10.64
N HIS A 74 12.86 -5.55 -9.94
CA HIS A 74 13.40 -6.83 -9.49
C HIS A 74 13.34 -6.93 -7.96
N PHE A 75 12.72 -7.97 -7.43
CA PHE A 75 12.70 -8.25 -5.99
C PHE A 75 13.98 -8.98 -5.58
N GLU A 76 14.72 -8.43 -4.63
CA GLU A 76 15.99 -9.02 -4.20
C GLU A 76 15.79 -10.35 -3.45
N GLU A 77 14.69 -10.47 -2.70
CA GLU A 77 14.41 -11.66 -1.89
C GLU A 77 13.97 -12.86 -2.75
N GLU A 78 13.30 -12.62 -3.88
CA GLU A 78 12.88 -13.67 -4.81
C GLU A 78 13.12 -13.27 -6.28
N PRO A 79 14.35 -13.44 -6.77
CA PRO A 79 14.76 -13.05 -8.12
C PRO A 79 14.00 -13.74 -9.27
N ASN A 80 13.30 -14.85 -8.99
CA ASN A 80 12.55 -15.59 -9.99
C ASN A 80 11.17 -15.00 -10.28
N ILE A 81 10.73 -13.99 -9.52
CA ILE A 81 9.52 -13.23 -9.85
C ILE A 81 9.79 -12.39 -11.10
N LYS A 82 9.03 -12.65 -12.16
CA LYS A 82 9.03 -11.78 -13.35
C LYS A 82 7.98 -10.70 -13.16
N VAL A 83 8.34 -9.45 -13.40
CA VAL A 83 7.45 -8.31 -13.20
C VAL A 83 7.26 -7.56 -14.51
N ASP A 84 6.01 -7.44 -14.94
CA ASP A 84 5.63 -6.53 -16.01
C ASP A 84 5.12 -5.22 -15.41
N VAL A 85 5.67 -4.08 -15.86
CA VAL A 85 5.32 -2.75 -15.35
C VAL A 85 4.38 -2.03 -16.31
N SER A 86 3.29 -1.50 -15.79
CA SER A 86 2.32 -0.70 -16.53
C SER A 86 2.02 0.63 -15.83
N TYR A 87 1.78 1.67 -16.62
CA TYR A 87 1.26 2.96 -16.14
C TYR A 87 -0.27 3.03 -16.23
N TRP A 88 -0.90 1.95 -16.67
CA TRP A 88 -2.34 1.80 -16.82
C TRP A 88 -2.83 0.77 -15.82
N PRO A 89 -3.98 0.99 -15.15
CA PRO A 89 -4.64 -0.07 -14.42
C PRO A 89 -5.02 -1.17 -15.42
N ILE A 90 -4.33 -2.31 -15.35
CA ILE A 90 -4.61 -3.47 -16.20
C ILE A 90 -5.86 -4.17 -15.65
N GLY A 91 -6.76 -4.64 -16.54
CA GLY A 91 -8.05 -5.27 -16.17
C GLY A 91 -9.31 -4.38 -16.27
N GLY A 92 -9.17 -3.10 -16.65
CA GLY A 92 -10.27 -2.11 -16.69
C GLY A 92 -10.98 -1.93 -18.03
N GLY A 93 -11.41 -3.02 -18.68
CA GLY A 93 -12.46 -2.95 -19.70
C GLY A 93 -13.83 -2.74 -19.05
N GLY A 94 -14.15 -1.50 -18.67
CA GLY A 94 -15.51 -1.11 -18.28
C GLY A 94 -15.67 -0.67 -16.83
N PHE A 95 -16.20 0.56 -16.67
CA PHE A 95 -16.70 1.20 -15.44
C PHE A 95 -15.71 1.96 -14.57
N SER A 96 -15.06 2.96 -15.16
CA SER A 96 -14.59 4.14 -14.41
C SER A 96 -15.58 5.29 -14.61
N PHE A 97 -16.62 5.36 -13.77
CA PHE A 97 -17.63 6.44 -13.80
C PHE A 97 -17.18 7.73 -13.08
N PHE A 98 -15.95 7.77 -12.56
CA PHE A 98 -15.40 8.91 -11.81
C PHE A 98 -13.97 9.31 -12.19
N ASN A 99 -13.38 8.77 -13.27
CA ASN A 99 -12.07 9.25 -13.72
C ASN A 99 -12.22 10.47 -14.62
N ASP A 100 -11.78 11.61 -14.10
CA ASP A 100 -11.57 12.81 -14.88
C ASP A 100 -10.62 12.52 -16.05
N ASN A 101 -11.03 13.01 -17.21
CA ASN A 101 -10.43 12.72 -18.50
C ASN A 101 -9.06 13.37 -18.66
N ASN A 102 -7.98 12.59 -18.50
CA ASN A 102 -6.67 12.86 -19.12
C ASN A 102 -5.87 11.56 -19.28
N TYR A 103 -6.47 10.64 -20.05
CA TYR A 103 -5.99 9.29 -20.34
C TYR A 103 -4.82 9.25 -21.34
N ASP A 104 -3.84 10.13 -21.19
CA ASP A 104 -2.58 10.13 -21.97
C ASP A 104 -1.41 10.77 -21.20
N GLU A 105 -1.67 11.31 -20.01
CA GLU A 105 -0.62 11.94 -19.22
C GLU A 105 0.04 10.91 -18.29
N GLN A 106 1.09 10.26 -18.80
CA GLN A 106 2.15 9.61 -18.00
C GLN A 106 2.86 10.56 -17.01
N ARG A 107 2.40 11.82 -16.96
CA ARG A 107 2.83 12.87 -16.07
C ARG A 107 2.04 12.70 -14.79
N GLY A 108 2.65 12.09 -13.77
CA GLY A 108 2.05 11.93 -12.45
C GLY A 108 1.46 13.24 -11.91
N ASP A 109 0.56 13.11 -10.94
CA ASP A 109 -0.16 14.23 -10.35
C ASP A 109 0.81 15.26 -9.79
N ARG A 110 0.74 16.49 -10.30
CA ARG A 110 1.71 17.55 -9.99
C ARG A 110 1.32 18.30 -8.74
N TYR A 111 2.25 18.33 -7.78
CA TYR A 111 2.14 19.09 -6.54
C TYR A 111 3.34 20.03 -6.41
N GLY A 112 3.18 21.24 -6.95
CA GLY A 112 4.24 22.23 -7.02
C GLY A 112 5.43 21.72 -7.85
N ARG A 113 6.54 21.39 -7.17
CA ARG A 113 7.77 20.91 -7.80
C ARG A 113 7.90 19.40 -7.88
N TYR A 114 6.98 18.67 -7.25
CA TYR A 114 6.98 17.22 -7.22
C TYR A 114 5.84 16.67 -8.07
N ALA A 115 6.00 15.43 -8.55
CA ALA A 115 4.93 14.66 -9.18
C ALA A 115 4.77 13.33 -8.46
N VAL A 116 3.53 12.89 -8.26
CA VAL A 116 3.20 11.56 -7.72
C VAL A 116 2.80 10.67 -8.88
N HIS A 117 3.56 9.62 -9.12
CA HIS A 117 3.29 8.65 -10.17
C HIS A 117 2.67 7.39 -9.57
N THR A 118 1.83 6.72 -10.36
CA THR A 118 1.26 5.42 -10.03
C THR A 118 1.63 4.45 -11.15
N ILE A 119 2.14 3.28 -10.79
CA ILE A 119 2.40 2.16 -11.69
C ILE A 119 1.71 0.91 -11.13
N TYR A 120 1.47 -0.04 -12.00
CA TYR A 120 0.82 -1.31 -11.73
C TYR A 120 1.79 -2.41 -12.14
N LEU A 121 1.95 -3.40 -11.27
CA LEU A 121 2.82 -4.54 -11.48
C LEU A 121 2.00 -5.79 -11.69
N ASP A 122 2.33 -6.51 -12.75
CA ASP A 122 1.90 -7.88 -12.94
C ASP A 122 3.08 -8.79 -12.61
N MET A 123 2.94 -9.54 -11.52
CA MET A 123 3.99 -10.42 -11.04
C MET A 123 3.65 -11.85 -11.43
N ASN A 124 4.55 -12.50 -12.16
CA ASN A 124 4.48 -13.90 -12.52
C ASN A 124 5.39 -14.72 -11.60
N LEU A 125 4.76 -15.61 -10.81
CA LEU A 125 5.40 -16.44 -9.80
C LEU A 125 5.48 -17.91 -10.23
N HIS A 126 5.43 -18.19 -11.54
CA HIS A 126 5.46 -19.57 -12.06
C HIS A 126 6.79 -20.29 -11.82
N ASP A 127 7.89 -19.53 -11.83
CA ASP A 127 9.26 -20.05 -11.69
C ASP A 127 9.70 -20.17 -10.21
N ILE A 128 8.83 -19.82 -9.26
CA ILE A 128 9.07 -20.01 -7.83
C ILE A 128 8.63 -21.42 -7.41
N ASP A 129 9.24 -21.96 -6.36
CA ASP A 129 8.89 -23.27 -5.79
C ASP A 129 7.37 -23.45 -5.68
N LYS A 130 6.84 -24.51 -6.30
CA LYS A 130 5.40 -24.77 -6.37
C LYS A 130 4.76 -24.92 -5.00
N GLU A 131 5.54 -25.26 -3.97
CA GLU A 131 5.08 -25.48 -2.60
C GLU A 131 5.14 -24.24 -1.70
N PHE A 132 5.48 -23.04 -2.21
CA PHE A 132 5.47 -21.86 -1.35
C PHE A 132 4.06 -21.54 -0.83
N TYR A 133 3.96 -21.22 0.47
CA TYR A 133 2.73 -20.75 1.10
C TYR A 133 2.72 -19.24 1.27
N GLU A 134 3.90 -18.66 1.52
CA GLU A 134 4.08 -17.24 1.82
C GLU A 134 5.49 -16.81 1.44
N ILE A 135 5.63 -15.63 0.82
CA ILE A 135 6.90 -15.00 0.44
C ILE A 135 6.84 -13.55 0.92
N GLU A 136 7.88 -13.11 1.63
CA GLU A 136 8.03 -11.72 2.06
C GLU A 136 9.02 -11.02 1.11
N LEU A 137 8.59 -9.88 0.55
CA LEU A 137 9.33 -9.06 -0.40
C LEU A 137 9.43 -7.64 0.16
N ASN A 138 10.66 -7.15 0.30
CA ASN A 138 10.91 -5.87 0.98
C ASN A 138 11.73 -4.95 0.09
N ASN A 139 12.82 -5.45 -0.51
CA ASN A 139 13.77 -4.67 -1.28
C ASN A 139 13.58 -4.89 -2.77
N VAL A 140 13.61 -3.80 -3.52
CA VAL A 140 13.53 -3.83 -4.98
C VAL A 140 14.63 -3.03 -5.63
N LYS A 141 15.08 -3.54 -6.77
CA LYS A 141 15.88 -2.81 -7.73
C LYS A 141 15.00 -2.37 -8.89
N VAL A 142 14.85 -1.06 -9.02
CA VAL A 142 14.05 -0.40 -10.05
C VAL A 142 14.95 -0.02 -11.21
N SER A 143 14.60 -0.39 -12.44
CA SER A 143 15.31 0.02 -13.65
C SER A 143 14.52 1.07 -14.42
N PHE A 144 15.22 2.09 -14.92
CA PHE A 144 14.63 3.18 -15.68
C PHE A 144 14.94 3.10 -17.17
N ASP A 145 14.11 3.76 -17.99
CA ASP A 145 14.26 3.83 -19.46
C ASP A 145 15.53 4.54 -19.94
N ASP A 146 16.17 5.33 -19.09
CA ASP A 146 17.49 5.93 -19.35
C ASP A 146 18.68 5.00 -19.01
N GLY A 147 18.39 3.79 -18.53
CA GLY A 147 19.38 2.78 -18.12
C GLY A 147 19.91 2.96 -16.69
N SER A 148 19.45 3.96 -15.94
CA SER A 148 19.76 4.10 -14.52
C SER A 148 18.99 3.08 -13.67
N THR A 149 19.49 2.80 -12.46
CA THR A 149 18.85 1.89 -11.50
C THR A 149 18.78 2.51 -10.13
N LEU A 150 17.77 2.13 -9.34
CA LEU A 150 17.60 2.53 -7.96
C LEU A 150 17.24 1.33 -7.08
N ASP A 151 18.06 1.07 -6.08
CA ASP A 151 17.73 0.12 -5.01
C ASP A 151 16.89 0.86 -3.95
N THR A 152 15.74 0.30 -3.59
CA THR A 152 14.83 0.89 -2.60
C THR A 152 14.07 -0.18 -1.83
N ASP A 153 13.85 0.09 -0.56
CA ASP A 153 12.98 -0.70 0.31
C ASP A 153 11.53 -0.21 0.15
N LEU A 154 10.60 -1.11 -0.19
CA LEU A 154 9.17 -0.85 -0.33
C LEU A 154 8.40 -1.00 0.99
N GLY A 155 9.01 -1.50 2.05
CA GLY A 155 8.34 -1.88 3.30
C GLY A 155 8.23 -3.39 3.38
N ARG A 156 7.02 -3.92 3.62
CA ARG A 156 6.78 -5.36 3.71
C ARG A 156 5.61 -5.79 2.84
N VAL A 157 5.91 -6.51 1.77
CA VAL A 157 4.91 -7.09 0.86
C VAL A 157 4.94 -8.60 1.04
N ILE A 158 3.86 -9.15 1.57
CA ILE A 158 3.69 -10.57 1.81
C ILE A 158 2.77 -11.12 0.74
N ILE A 159 3.32 -11.93 -0.15
CA ILE A 159 2.54 -12.67 -1.14
C ILE A 159 2.22 -14.03 -0.56
N TYR A 160 0.94 -14.43 -0.56
CA TYR A 160 0.54 -15.72 -0.04
C TYR A 160 -0.41 -16.48 -0.98
N LYS A 161 -0.32 -17.81 -0.90
CA LYS A 161 -1.28 -18.75 -1.49
C LYS A 161 -2.16 -19.29 -0.38
N ASP A 162 -3.45 -19.39 -0.67
CA ASP A 162 -4.41 -19.95 0.27
C ASP A 162 -5.17 -21.10 -0.38
N LYS A 163 -5.22 -22.26 0.29
CA LYS A 163 -6.18 -23.30 -0.08
C LYS A 163 -7.50 -22.86 0.52
N ASN A 164 -8.23 -22.02 -0.20
CA ASN A 164 -9.53 -21.50 0.21
C ASN A 164 -10.53 -22.66 0.38
N GLU A 165 -10.56 -23.24 1.56
CA GLU A 165 -11.56 -24.23 1.95
C GLU A 165 -12.39 -23.64 3.11
N TYR A 166 -13.35 -22.76 2.76
CA TYR A 166 -14.39 -22.25 3.67
C TYR A 166 -15.40 -23.35 4.07
N LYS A 167 -14.87 -24.50 4.49
CA LYS A 167 -15.66 -25.69 4.83
C LYS A 167 -16.45 -25.49 6.10
N ASP A 168 -15.91 -24.71 7.04
CA ASP A 168 -16.41 -24.67 8.42
C ASP A 168 -17.09 -23.35 8.76
N ILE A 169 -16.87 -22.32 7.94
CA ILE A 169 -17.46 -21.00 8.12
C ILE A 169 -18.07 -20.54 6.79
N GLU A 170 -19.31 -20.05 6.85
CA GLU A 170 -20.05 -19.48 5.73
C GLU A 170 -19.98 -17.95 5.77
N HIS A 171 -19.55 -17.33 4.68
CA HIS A 171 -19.65 -15.89 4.52
C HIS A 171 -21.09 -15.48 4.16
N LEU A 172 -21.70 -14.57 4.91
CA LEU A 172 -23.06 -14.08 4.66
C LEU A 172 -23.04 -12.71 3.98
N SER A 173 -22.33 -11.75 4.57
CA SER A 173 -22.22 -10.38 4.05
C SER A 173 -21.04 -9.64 4.64
N SER A 174 -20.66 -8.53 4.01
CA SER A 174 -19.65 -7.60 4.53
C SER A 174 -20.13 -6.16 4.37
N SER A 175 -19.64 -5.27 5.23
CA SER A 175 -19.79 -3.83 5.10
C SER A 175 -18.46 -3.13 5.36
N GLY A 176 -18.23 -1.99 4.73
CA GLY A 176 -17.06 -1.14 4.95
C GLY A 176 -17.45 0.32 4.87
N SER A 177 -16.74 1.17 5.61
CA SER A 177 -16.95 2.61 5.69
C SER A 177 -15.65 3.37 5.38
N SER A 178 -15.79 4.63 4.97
CA SER A 178 -14.65 5.52 4.69
C SER A 178 -13.95 6.02 5.96
N ASP A 179 -14.51 5.75 7.14
CA ASP A 179 -13.89 6.04 8.44
C ASP A 179 -12.91 4.94 8.91
N GLY A 180 -12.65 3.94 8.05
CA GLY A 180 -11.75 2.83 8.34
C GLY A 180 -12.41 1.67 9.09
N THR A 181 -13.71 1.74 9.39
CA THR A 181 -14.45 0.62 9.98
C THR A 181 -14.93 -0.38 8.92
N SER A 182 -14.93 -1.66 9.28
CA SER A 182 -15.55 -2.71 8.49
C SER A 182 -16.20 -3.78 9.37
N ALA A 183 -17.15 -4.52 8.81
CA ALA A 183 -17.75 -5.67 9.45
C ALA A 183 -17.87 -6.82 8.46
N SER A 184 -17.63 -8.04 8.93
CA SER A 184 -17.86 -9.29 8.22
C SER A 184 -18.84 -10.14 9.02
N TYR A 185 -19.97 -10.47 8.43
CA TYR A 185 -21.01 -11.29 9.04
C TYR A 185 -20.88 -12.69 8.49
N GLN A 186 -20.63 -13.64 9.38
CA GLN A 186 -20.37 -15.03 9.03
C GLN A 186 -21.20 -15.96 9.91
N ARG A 187 -21.33 -17.22 9.47
CA ARG A 187 -22.02 -18.28 10.22
C ARG A 187 -21.17 -19.53 10.30
N THR A 188 -21.05 -20.11 11.47
CA THR A 188 -20.36 -21.39 11.68
C THR A 188 -21.19 -22.54 11.10
N LYS A 189 -20.55 -23.47 10.38
CA LYS A 189 -21.22 -24.66 9.80
C LYS A 189 -21.13 -25.89 10.71
N ARG A 190 -20.29 -25.83 11.73
CA ARG A 190 -20.01 -26.84 12.76
C ARG A 190 -19.59 -26.15 14.05
N ASP A 191 -19.45 -26.89 15.15
CA ASP A 191 -18.91 -26.33 16.37
C ASP A 191 -17.41 -26.05 16.17
N ILE A 192 -16.95 -24.87 16.59
CA ILE A 192 -15.55 -24.45 16.49
C ILE A 192 -15.08 -23.78 17.77
N LYS A 193 -13.78 -23.83 18.00
CA LYS A 193 -13.10 -23.12 19.08
C LYS A 193 -12.08 -22.15 18.50
N LEU A 194 -12.22 -20.87 18.84
CA LEU A 194 -11.28 -19.84 18.39
C LEU A 194 -9.94 -19.99 19.11
N LEU A 195 -8.84 -19.85 18.37
CA LEU A 195 -7.49 -20.04 18.89
C LEU A 195 -6.76 -18.70 19.06
N ASN A 196 -6.57 -17.96 17.97
CA ASN A 196 -5.91 -16.65 17.95
C ASN A 196 -6.12 -15.93 16.61
N ILE A 197 -5.72 -14.66 16.56
CA ILE A 197 -5.54 -13.90 15.33
C ILE A 197 -4.06 -13.60 15.15
N ASN A 198 -3.51 -13.88 13.97
CA ASN A 198 -2.09 -13.66 13.67
C ASN A 198 -1.87 -13.13 12.25
N SER A 199 -0.84 -12.29 12.09
CA SER A 199 -0.29 -11.86 10.81
C SER A 199 1.18 -11.45 11.01
N PRO A 200 2.06 -11.65 10.02
CA PRO A 200 3.44 -11.16 10.11
C PRO A 200 3.53 -9.63 10.27
N LEU A 201 2.52 -8.88 9.82
CA LEU A 201 2.42 -7.42 9.94
C LEU A 201 1.73 -6.95 11.22
N LEU A 202 1.02 -7.86 11.91
CA LEU A 202 0.26 -7.57 13.13
C LEU A 202 1.13 -6.89 14.19
N LYS A 203 2.36 -7.36 14.38
CA LYS A 203 3.28 -6.86 15.42
C LYS A 203 3.66 -5.39 15.22
N GLU A 204 3.84 -4.97 13.98
CA GLU A 204 4.25 -3.61 13.61
C GLU A 204 3.06 -2.65 13.57
N LEU A 205 1.87 -3.19 13.28
CA LEU A 205 0.68 -2.38 13.01
C LEU A 205 -0.37 -2.43 14.11
N LYS A 206 -0.14 -3.18 15.20
CA LYS A 206 -1.12 -3.39 16.30
C LYS A 206 -1.68 -2.12 16.94
N GLU A 207 -1.01 -0.98 16.78
CA GLU A 207 -1.47 0.32 17.30
C GLU A 207 -2.38 1.07 16.33
N TYR A 208 -2.49 0.59 15.08
CA TYR A 208 -3.20 1.24 13.99
C TYR A 208 -4.46 0.48 13.56
N PHE A 209 -4.74 -0.67 14.15
CA PHE A 209 -5.99 -1.35 13.89
C PHE A 209 -6.49 -2.06 15.12
N ASP A 210 -7.81 -2.22 15.16
CA ASP A 210 -8.52 -3.00 16.15
C ASP A 210 -9.37 -4.06 15.48
N ILE A 211 -9.50 -5.21 16.13
CA ILE A 211 -10.29 -6.34 15.66
C ILE A 211 -11.10 -6.86 16.84
N SER A 212 -12.39 -7.06 16.62
CA SER A 212 -13.25 -7.72 17.59
C SER A 212 -14.12 -8.78 16.93
N ILE A 213 -14.48 -9.79 17.71
CA ILE A 213 -15.41 -10.84 17.32
C ILE A 213 -16.62 -10.73 18.25
N GLY A 214 -17.73 -10.22 17.74
CA GLY A 214 -18.81 -9.73 18.59
C GLY A 214 -18.31 -8.60 19.49
N ASP A 215 -18.47 -8.76 20.81
CA ASP A 215 -18.01 -7.81 21.82
C ASP A 215 -16.61 -8.14 22.38
N ILE A 216 -15.91 -9.09 21.77
CA ILE A 216 -14.68 -9.66 22.31
C ILE A 216 -13.48 -9.18 21.51
N ASP A 217 -12.51 -8.59 22.22
CA ASP A 217 -11.25 -8.15 21.64
C ASP A 217 -10.43 -9.34 21.11
N TYR A 218 -9.82 -9.19 19.93
CA TYR A 218 -9.01 -10.25 19.31
C TYR A 218 -7.89 -10.81 20.20
N ARG A 219 -7.41 -10.04 21.17
CA ARG A 219 -6.36 -10.44 22.12
C ARG A 219 -6.86 -11.46 23.14
N ASP A 220 -8.17 -11.49 23.38
CA ASP A 220 -8.82 -12.31 24.41
C ASP A 220 -9.67 -13.46 23.82
N ILE A 221 -9.57 -13.71 22.50
CA ILE A 221 -10.47 -14.69 21.84
C ILE A 221 -10.15 -16.15 22.11
N SER A 222 -9.00 -16.44 22.72
CA SER A 222 -8.48 -17.80 22.81
C SER A 222 -9.38 -18.68 23.69
N GLY A 223 -9.84 -19.79 23.12
CA GLY A 223 -10.68 -20.77 23.80
C GLY A 223 -12.18 -20.49 23.74
N ILE A 224 -12.62 -19.48 23.00
CA ILE A 224 -14.06 -19.21 22.84
C ILE A 224 -14.68 -20.22 21.89
N GLU A 225 -15.78 -20.81 22.33
CA GLU A 225 -16.52 -21.82 21.57
C GLU A 225 -17.73 -21.20 20.87
N TYR A 226 -17.93 -21.59 19.61
CA TYR A 226 -19.10 -21.25 18.83
C TYR A 226 -19.79 -22.55 18.40
N GLU A 227 -21.05 -22.71 18.80
CA GLU A 227 -21.90 -23.77 18.28
C GLU A 227 -22.16 -23.57 16.79
N LYS A 228 -22.53 -24.65 16.10
CA LYS A 228 -23.03 -24.64 14.73
C LYS A 228 -24.19 -23.65 14.56
N ASP A 229 -24.25 -23.05 13.37
CA ASP A 229 -25.26 -22.08 12.94
C ASP A 229 -25.27 -20.75 13.73
N LYS A 230 -24.29 -20.52 14.61
CA LYS A 230 -24.12 -19.24 15.31
C LYS A 230 -23.44 -18.21 14.43
N SER A 231 -23.78 -16.95 14.70
CA SER A 231 -23.18 -15.80 14.04
C SER A 231 -21.76 -15.54 14.55
N LEU A 232 -20.80 -15.53 13.64
CA LEU A 232 -19.43 -15.08 13.86
C LEU A 232 -19.27 -13.71 13.20
N ASN A 233 -19.48 -12.65 13.98
CA ASN A 233 -19.40 -11.27 13.49
C ASN A 233 -18.01 -10.72 13.78
N ILE A 234 -17.27 -10.35 12.75
CA ILE A 234 -15.93 -9.78 12.87
C ILE A 234 -16.02 -8.30 12.55
N TYR A 235 -15.61 -7.45 13.49
CA TYR A 235 -15.52 -6.01 13.29
C TYR A 235 -14.07 -5.60 13.25
N THR A 236 -13.72 -4.72 12.32
CA THR A 236 -12.38 -4.15 12.22
C THR A 236 -12.45 -2.64 12.16
N LYS A 237 -11.41 -2.00 12.67
CA LYS A 237 -11.20 -0.56 12.51
C LYS A 237 -9.74 -0.31 12.22
N PHE A 238 -9.43 0.37 11.12
CA PHE A 238 -8.08 0.84 10.83
C PHE A 238 -8.00 2.35 11.10
N GLU A 239 -7.09 2.74 11.99
CA GLU A 239 -6.75 4.11 12.29
C GLU A 239 -5.36 4.41 11.71
N PRO A 240 -5.26 5.17 10.60
CA PRO A 240 -3.97 5.46 10.00
C PRO A 240 -3.06 6.21 10.97
N PRO A 241 -1.74 5.96 10.93
CA PRO A 241 -0.81 6.62 11.82
C PRO A 241 -0.91 8.14 11.72
N ASN A 242 -0.64 8.83 12.82
CA ASN A 242 -0.74 10.29 12.85
C ASN A 242 0.46 11.01 12.24
N ASP A 243 1.62 10.35 12.19
CA ASP A 243 2.83 10.87 11.58
C ASP A 243 2.73 10.92 10.06
N ILE A 244 3.57 11.75 9.43
CA ILE A 244 3.48 11.98 7.99
C ILE A 244 3.91 10.77 7.16
N VAL A 245 4.85 9.95 7.65
CA VAL A 245 5.33 8.77 6.93
C VAL A 245 4.22 7.73 6.89
N GLY A 246 3.60 7.46 8.03
CA GLY A 246 2.50 6.54 8.13
C GLY A 246 1.28 6.97 7.32
N LYS A 247 0.93 8.27 7.27
CA LYS A 247 -0.16 8.80 6.42
C LYS A 247 0.04 8.59 4.93
N TYR A 248 1.29 8.45 4.48
CA TYR A 248 1.63 8.29 3.06
C TYR A 248 1.99 6.83 2.74
N THR A 249 1.98 5.96 3.75
CA THR A 249 2.24 4.53 3.61
C THR A 249 0.95 3.82 3.24
N PHE A 250 1.03 2.86 2.33
CA PHE A 250 -0.10 2.02 1.94
C PHE A 250 -0.21 0.81 2.89
N TYR A 251 -1.40 0.56 3.43
CA TYR A 251 -1.65 -0.60 4.28
C TYR A 251 -2.76 -1.45 3.68
N ASN A 252 -2.56 -2.76 3.64
CA ASN A 252 -3.59 -3.73 3.27
C ASN A 252 -3.27 -5.06 3.93
N ILE A 253 -3.72 -5.25 5.16
CA ILE A 253 -3.40 -6.43 5.94
C ILE A 253 -4.59 -7.38 5.99
N LYS A 254 -4.30 -8.69 6.06
CA LYS A 254 -5.32 -9.74 6.05
C LYS A 254 -5.03 -10.78 7.14
N PRO A 255 -5.15 -10.44 8.43
CA PRO A 255 -4.84 -11.37 9.52
C PRO A 255 -5.58 -12.70 9.42
N LYS A 256 -4.93 -13.80 9.81
CA LYS A 256 -5.53 -15.13 9.91
C LYS A 256 -6.21 -15.26 11.27
N LEU A 257 -7.52 -15.54 11.28
CA LEU A 257 -8.26 -16.03 12.45
C LEU A 257 -8.19 -17.55 12.46
N TYR A 258 -7.43 -18.11 13.40
CA TYR A 258 -7.29 -19.55 13.59
C TYR A 258 -8.39 -20.10 14.49
N TYR A 259 -8.89 -21.28 14.15
CA TYR A 259 -9.88 -22.01 14.91
C TYR A 259 -9.63 -23.52 14.81
N GLU A 260 -10.18 -24.26 15.77
CA GLU A 260 -10.15 -25.72 15.87
C GLU A 260 -11.57 -26.26 15.72
N ASP A 261 -11.76 -27.36 14.98
CA ASP A 261 -13.04 -28.07 14.87
C ASP A 261 -13.19 -29.15 15.96
N GLU A 262 -14.36 -29.79 16.03
CA GLU A 262 -14.66 -30.88 16.98
C GLU A 262 -13.69 -32.08 16.90
N GLU A 263 -13.00 -32.26 15.77
CA GLU A 263 -12.04 -33.35 15.54
C GLU A 263 -10.61 -32.95 15.97
N GLY A 264 -10.39 -31.70 16.37
CA GLY A 264 -9.07 -31.16 16.71
C GLY A 264 -8.27 -30.67 15.50
N ASN A 265 -8.89 -30.54 14.32
CA ASN A 265 -8.23 -30.01 13.14
C ASN A 265 -8.17 -28.47 13.22
N THR A 266 -6.99 -27.91 13.03
CA THR A 266 -6.79 -26.45 12.97
C THR A 266 -6.97 -25.93 11.55
N SER A 267 -7.82 -24.93 11.41
CA SER A 267 -8.08 -24.19 10.17
C SER A 267 -7.99 -22.68 10.43
N TYR A 268 -8.04 -21.88 9.37
CA TYR A 268 -8.14 -20.43 9.51
C TYR A 268 -9.01 -19.80 8.43
N ILE A 269 -9.50 -18.59 8.71
CA ILE A 269 -10.03 -17.66 7.70
C ILE A 269 -9.22 -16.37 7.73
N ARG A 270 -9.18 -15.66 6.61
CA ARG A 270 -8.54 -14.34 6.52
C ARG A 270 -9.57 -13.25 6.84
N ILE A 271 -9.16 -12.27 7.63
CA ILE A 271 -9.96 -11.08 7.94
C ILE A 271 -9.63 -10.02 6.89
N HIS A 272 -10.62 -9.63 6.09
CA HIS A 272 -10.45 -8.66 5.01
C HIS A 272 -10.80 -7.24 5.46
N ASN A 273 -10.65 -6.27 4.55
CA ASN A 273 -11.04 -4.86 4.73
C ASN A 273 -10.28 -4.12 5.84
N ILE A 274 -9.05 -4.51 6.14
CA ILE A 274 -8.12 -3.74 6.97
C ILE A 274 -7.11 -3.07 6.03
N ASN A 275 -7.49 -1.93 5.47
CA ASN A 275 -6.67 -1.22 4.50
C ASN A 275 -6.74 0.29 4.68
N TYR A 276 -5.69 0.96 4.22
CA TYR A 276 -5.61 2.41 4.13
C TYR A 276 -4.73 2.81 2.96
N LYS A 277 -5.23 3.77 2.19
CA LYS A 277 -4.50 4.38 1.08
C LYS A 277 -4.67 5.89 1.14
N SER A 278 -3.56 6.61 1.06
CA SER A 278 -3.61 8.07 0.97
C SER A 278 -4.16 8.49 -0.39
N HIS A 279 -5.20 9.32 -0.37
CA HIS A 279 -5.77 9.95 -1.55
C HIS A 279 -5.56 11.47 -1.55
N ASN A 280 -5.18 12.05 -0.41
CA ASN A 280 -5.06 13.49 -0.22
C ASN A 280 -3.59 13.90 -0.23
N PHE A 281 -2.97 13.80 -1.41
CA PHE A 281 -1.65 14.37 -1.64
C PHE A 281 -1.77 15.90 -1.75
N ASP A 282 -0.88 16.61 -1.06
CA ASP A 282 -0.71 18.04 -1.23
C ASP A 282 0.79 18.38 -1.11
N LEU A 283 1.17 19.57 -1.58
CA LEU A 283 2.58 19.99 -1.57
C LEU A 283 3.19 19.98 -0.16
N LYS A 284 2.43 20.37 0.86
CA LYS A 284 2.91 20.45 2.24
C LYS A 284 3.12 19.05 2.84
N GLY A 285 2.21 18.12 2.54
CA GLY A 285 2.27 16.73 2.94
C GLY A 285 3.43 16.01 2.28
N ILE A 286 3.58 16.15 0.95
CA ILE A 286 4.72 15.62 0.19
C ILE A 286 6.03 16.17 0.74
N PHE A 287 6.14 17.49 0.94
CA PHE A 287 7.35 18.10 1.48
C PHE A 287 7.70 17.55 2.88
N LYS A 288 6.71 17.45 3.78
CA LYS A 288 6.93 16.87 5.11
C LYS A 288 7.30 15.39 5.04
N TYR A 289 6.71 14.63 4.12
CA TYR A 289 6.99 13.22 3.90
C TYR A 289 8.44 13.02 3.46
N LEU A 290 8.87 13.71 2.40
CA LEU A 290 10.23 13.63 1.85
C LEU A 290 11.27 14.05 2.90
N LYS A 291 10.99 15.11 3.66
CA LYS A 291 11.85 15.54 4.76
C LYS A 291 11.93 14.50 5.89
N ALA A 292 10.81 13.88 6.26
CA ALA A 292 10.79 12.83 7.29
C ALA A 292 11.49 11.55 6.83
N ARG A 293 11.51 11.28 5.53
CA ARG A 293 12.26 10.20 4.88
C ARG A 293 13.76 10.52 4.72
N GLY A 294 14.19 11.77 4.93
CA GLY A 294 15.58 12.20 4.77
C GLY A 294 16.01 12.41 3.31
N GLU A 295 15.05 12.55 2.41
CA GLU A 295 15.28 12.67 0.95
C GLU A 295 15.52 14.12 0.51
N ILE A 296 15.18 15.09 1.37
CA ILE A 296 15.37 16.55 1.22
C ILE A 296 15.60 17.25 2.56
#